data_AF-A0A061IR11-F1
#
_entry.id   AF-A0A061IR11-F1
#
_cell.length_a   1.000
_cell.length_b   1.000
_cell.length_c   1.000
_cell.angle_alpha   90.00
_cell.angle_beta   90.00
_cell.angle_gamma   90.00
#
_symmetry.space_group_name_H-M   'P 1'
#
loop_
_entity.id
_entity.type
_entity.pdbx_description
1 polymer ?
#
loop_
_entity_poly.entity_id
_entity_poly.type
_entity_poly.pdbx_seq_one_letter_code
_entity_poly.pdbx_strand_id
1 'polypeptide(L)'
;MNNQDAVVSILHECKRVLDHLLLETPDVSTEDKSEDQRCRASLPRELRTLIQEAKEMKWPFVPEKWQYKQAMSPEDKTNLQDMIGARLQQLLVGKATPPVPSDIPKSDK
;
A
#
# COMPACT_ATOMS: atom_id res chain seq x y z
N MET A 1 -14.12 16.81 10.68
CA MET A 1 -12.67 17.06 10.85
C MET A 1 -12.00 16.62 9.56
N ASN A 2 -11.17 17.49 8.99
CA ASN A 2 -10.78 17.47 7.59
C ASN A 2 -9.83 16.28 7.32
N ASN A 3 -10.38 15.11 6.95
CA ASN A 3 -9.61 13.90 6.63
C ASN A 3 -8.53 14.19 5.56
N GLN A 4 -8.78 15.18 4.70
CA GLN A 4 -7.84 15.60 3.68
C GLN A 4 -6.56 16.22 4.28
N ASP A 5 -6.66 17.08 5.28
CA ASP A 5 -5.49 17.68 5.94
C ASP A 5 -4.66 16.61 6.65
N ALA A 6 -5.31 15.66 7.33
CA ALA A 6 -4.63 14.54 7.98
C ALA A 6 -3.88 13.66 6.95
N VAL A 7 -4.51 13.35 5.81
CA VAL A 7 -3.86 12.61 4.72
C VAL A 7 -2.68 13.40 4.14
N VAL A 8 -2.83 14.70 3.92
CA VAL A 8 -1.76 15.58 3.42
C VAL A 8 -0.58 15.59 4.39
N SER A 9 -0.83 15.71 5.70
CA SER A 9 0.23 15.65 6.71
C SER A 9 0.98 14.32 6.71
N ILE A 10 0.26 13.19 6.62
CA ILE A 10 0.89 11.86 6.57
C ILE A 10 1.73 11.70 5.30
N LEU A 11 1.22 12.10 4.13
CA LEU A 11 1.96 12.01 2.87
C LEU A 11 3.21 12.90 2.87
N HIS A 12 3.12 14.08 3.48
CA HIS A 12 4.27 14.97 3.64
C HIS A 12 5.33 14.37 4.57
N GLU A 13 4.91 13.71 5.65
CA GLU A 13 5.80 12.97 6.54
C GLU A 13 6.50 11.82 5.82
N CYS A 14 5.75 10.99 5.08
CA CYS A 14 6.31 9.89 4.29
C CYS A 14 7.34 10.41 3.29
N LYS A 15 7.06 11.53 2.62
CA LYS A 15 8.02 12.16 1.71
C LYS A 15 9.30 12.58 2.44
N ARG A 16 9.18 13.23 3.61
CA ARG A 16 10.33 13.65 4.40
C ARG A 16 11.20 12.48 4.84
N VAL A 17 10.57 11.38 5.28
CA VAL A 17 11.26 10.14 5.65
C VAL A 17 11.97 9.53 4.44
N LEU A 18 11.30 9.46 3.28
CA LEU A 18 11.91 8.98 2.04
C LEU A 18 13.10 9.84 1.59
N ASP A 19 12.99 11.17 1.69
CA ASP A 19 14.07 12.09 1.35
C ASP A 19 15.29 11.85 2.29
N HIS A 20 15.07 11.61 3.58
CA HIS A 20 16.15 11.27 4.54
C HIS A 20 16.81 9.91 4.22
N LEU A 21 15.99 8.89 3.94
CA LEU A 21 16.47 7.55 3.56
C LEU A 21 17.22 7.53 2.22
N LEU A 22 16.97 8.50 1.33
CA LEU A 22 17.73 8.66 0.10
C LEU A 22 19.13 9.20 0.36
N LEU A 23 19.30 10.00 1.42
CA LEU A 23 20.57 10.60 1.83
C LEU A 23 21.40 9.66 2.72
N GLU A 24 20.75 8.81 3.51
CA GLU A 24 21.40 7.83 4.37
C GLU A 24 21.63 6.49 3.67
N THR A 25 22.67 5.76 4.06
CA THR A 25 22.89 4.39 3.58
C THR A 25 21.74 3.48 4.03
N PRO A 26 21.27 2.55 3.18
CA PRO A 26 20.09 1.73 3.45
C PRO A 26 20.40 0.65 4.50
N ASP A 27 20.52 1.05 5.77
CA ASP A 27 20.60 0.12 6.89
C ASP A 27 19.20 -0.10 7.46
N VAL A 28 18.44 -0.99 6.80
CA VAL A 28 17.11 -1.38 7.25
C VAL A 28 17.25 -2.30 8.45
N SER A 29 16.78 -1.85 9.61
CA SER A 29 16.77 -2.65 10.84
C SER A 29 15.79 -3.82 10.73
N THR A 30 16.01 -4.88 11.52
CA THR A 30 15.08 -6.02 11.61
C THR A 30 13.73 -5.62 12.21
N GLU A 31 13.70 -4.57 13.03
CA GLU A 31 12.50 -4.01 13.66
C GLU A 31 11.56 -3.44 12.58
N ASP A 32 12.10 -2.67 11.63
CA ASP A 32 11.35 -2.03 10.53
C ASP A 32 10.65 -3.07 9.64
N LYS A 33 11.28 -4.22 9.41
CA LYS A 33 10.71 -5.34 8.64
C LYS A 33 9.55 -6.02 9.40
N SER A 34 9.68 -6.15 10.72
CA SER A 34 8.64 -6.77 11.55
C SER A 34 7.40 -5.90 11.65
N GLU A 35 7.58 -4.58 11.70
CA GLU A 35 6.50 -3.60 11.77
C GLU A 35 5.76 -3.47 10.43
N ASP A 36 6.48 -3.48 9.30
CA ASP A 36 5.87 -3.54 7.97
C ASP A 36 4.97 -4.78 7.81
N GLN A 37 5.48 -5.95 8.22
CA GLN A 37 4.74 -7.22 8.15
C GLN A 37 3.48 -7.17 9.01
N ARG A 38 3.56 -6.59 10.21
CA ARG A 38 2.43 -6.42 11.14
C ARG A 38 1.39 -5.45 10.58
N CYS A 39 1.83 -4.33 10.04
CA CYS A 39 0.97 -3.34 9.39
C CYS A 39 0.22 -3.97 8.20
N ARG A 40 0.93 -4.69 7.33
CA ARG A 40 0.32 -5.43 6.21
C ARG A 40 -0.67 -6.49 6.67
N ALA A 41 -0.38 -7.20 7.77
CA ALA A 41 -1.25 -8.24 8.32
C ALA A 41 -2.56 -7.69 8.91
N SER A 42 -2.58 -6.44 9.35
CA SER A 42 -3.78 -5.78 9.86
C SER A 42 -4.79 -5.40 8.76
N LEU A 43 -4.35 -5.40 7.50
CA LEU A 43 -5.20 -5.09 6.36
C LEU A 43 -6.13 -6.28 6.00
N PRO A 44 -7.39 -6.00 5.61
CA PRO A 44 -8.30 -6.99 5.03
C PRO A 44 -7.65 -7.79 3.89
N ARG A 45 -8.09 -9.05 3.72
CA ARG A 45 -7.54 -9.95 2.70
C ARG A 45 -7.66 -9.36 1.29
N GLU A 46 -8.79 -8.73 0.98
CA GLU A 46 -9.07 -8.11 -0.31
C GLU A 46 -8.07 -7.00 -0.62
N LEU A 47 -7.78 -6.11 0.34
CA LEU A 47 -6.80 -5.04 0.17
C LEU A 47 -5.37 -5.59 0.05
N ARG A 48 -5.02 -6.64 0.80
CA ARG A 48 -3.72 -7.30 0.65
C ARG A 48 -3.53 -7.89 -0.74
N THR A 49 -4.55 -8.57 -1.27
CA THR A 49 -4.53 -9.11 -2.63
C THR A 49 -4.39 -7.99 -3.66
N LEU A 50 -5.17 -6.91 -3.55
CA LEU A 50 -5.08 -5.77 -4.47
C LEU A 50 -3.69 -5.10 -4.46
N ILE A 51 -3.09 -4.95 -3.29
CA ILE A 51 -1.71 -4.41 -3.17
C ILE A 51 -0.70 -5.34 -3.85
N GLN A 52 -0.86 -6.65 -3.71
CA GLN A 52 0.02 -7.63 -4.32
C GLN A 52 -0.14 -7.66 -5.85
N GLU A 53 -1.36 -7.66 -6.36
CA GLU A 53 -1.64 -7.60 -7.80
C GLU A 53 -1.13 -6.30 -8.44
N ALA A 54 -1.25 -5.18 -7.73
CA ALA A 54 -0.67 -3.90 -8.16
C ALA A 54 0.86 -3.96 -8.20
N LYS A 55 1.50 -4.61 -7.21
CA LYS A 55 2.96 -4.84 -7.21
C LYS A 55 3.38 -5.70 -8.42
N GLU A 56 2.59 -6.70 -8.77
CA GLU A 56 2.81 -7.57 -9.93
C GLU A 56 2.42 -6.92 -11.26
N MET A 57 2.01 -5.65 -11.26
CA MET A 57 1.59 -4.89 -12.44
C MET A 57 0.53 -5.64 -13.27
N LYS A 58 -0.39 -6.36 -12.60
CA LYS A 58 -1.41 -7.18 -13.28
C LYS A 58 -2.31 -6.37 -14.21
N TRP A 59 -2.49 -5.09 -13.90
CA TRP A 59 -3.42 -4.20 -14.56
C TRP A 59 -2.80 -2.79 -14.69
N PRO A 60 -3.02 -2.07 -15.80
CA PRO A 60 -2.62 -0.66 -15.90
C PRO A 60 -3.43 0.25 -14.96
N PHE A 61 -4.65 -0.16 -14.60
CA PHE A 61 -5.54 0.52 -13.66
C PHE A 61 -6.23 -0.52 -12.79
N VAL A 62 -6.44 -0.22 -11.51
CA VAL A 62 -7.13 -1.12 -10.58
C VAL A 62 -8.60 -1.24 -11.01
N PRO A 63 -9.08 -2.44 -11.37
CA PRO A 63 -10.43 -2.61 -11.89
C PRO A 63 -11.48 -2.64 -10.77
N GLU A 64 -12.63 -2.01 -10.98
CA GLU A 64 -13.77 -2.16 -10.07
C GLU A 64 -14.37 -3.57 -10.17
N LYS A 65 -14.96 -4.06 -9.07
CA LYS A 65 -15.57 -5.41 -9.01
C LYS A 65 -16.69 -5.63 -10.03
N TRP A 66 -17.37 -4.54 -10.42
CA TRP A 66 -18.44 -4.53 -11.41
C TRP A 66 -17.97 -4.16 -12.83
N GLN A 67 -16.71 -3.73 -13.02
CA GLN A 67 -16.24 -3.15 -14.29
C GLN A 67 -16.32 -4.11 -15.48
N TYR A 68 -16.25 -5.43 -15.21
CA TYR A 68 -16.21 -6.46 -16.25
C TYR A 68 -17.23 -7.59 -16.07
N LYS A 69 -18.17 -7.47 -15.13
CA LYS A 69 -19.19 -8.51 -14.86
C LYS A 69 -20.52 -8.18 -15.53
N GLN A 70 -21.04 -9.13 -16.32
CA GLN A 70 -22.36 -8.99 -16.97
C GLN A 70 -23.55 -9.31 -16.02
N ALA A 71 -23.35 -10.19 -15.04
CA ALA A 71 -24.35 -10.50 -14.01
C ALA A 71 -23.82 -9.99 -12.66
N MET A 72 -24.31 -8.82 -12.23
CA MET A 72 -23.92 -8.21 -10.96
C MET A 72 -24.77 -8.77 -9.82
N SER A 73 -24.13 -9.35 -8.80
CA SER A 73 -24.78 -9.61 -7.52
C SER A 73 -24.78 -8.33 -6.66
N PRO A 74 -25.62 -8.22 -5.60
CA PRO A 74 -25.61 -7.07 -4.69
C PRO A 74 -24.22 -6.79 -4.10
N GLU A 75 -23.42 -7.82 -3.91
CA GLU A 75 -22.05 -7.77 -3.37
C GLU A 75 -21.05 -7.19 -4.38
N ASP A 76 -21.34 -7.25 -5.68
CA ASP A 76 -20.49 -6.68 -6.74
C ASP A 76 -20.69 -5.17 -6.90
N LYS A 77 -21.75 -4.59 -6.31
CA LYS A 77 -22.02 -3.15 -6.33
C LYS A 77 -21.19 -2.35 -5.33
N THR A 78 -20.41 -3.00 -4.46
CA THR A 78 -19.52 -2.29 -3.54
C THR A 78 -18.36 -1.67 -4.32
N ASN A 79 -18.24 -0.34 -4.27
CA ASN A 79 -17.17 0.38 -4.95
C ASN A 79 -15.85 0.23 -4.17
N LEU A 80 -14.73 0.12 -4.89
CA LEU A 80 -13.40 0.11 -4.28
C LEU A 80 -13.14 1.37 -3.45
N GLN A 81 -13.67 2.52 -3.85
CA GLN A 81 -13.59 3.78 -3.12
C GLN A 81 -14.18 3.69 -1.71
N ASP A 82 -15.30 2.99 -1.51
CA ASP A 82 -15.90 2.84 -0.17
C ASP A 82 -15.01 1.98 0.73
N MET A 83 -14.45 0.92 0.16
CA MET A 83 -13.55 -0.01 0.86
C MET A 83 -12.20 0.64 1.19
N ILE A 84 -11.62 1.38 0.24
CA ILE A 84 -10.34 2.09 0.39
C ILE A 84 -10.54 3.29 1.30
N GLY A 85 -11.59 4.08 1.10
CA GLY A 85 -11.90 5.28 1.88
C GLY A 85 -12.10 4.98 3.35
N ALA A 86 -12.82 3.90 3.69
CA ALA A 86 -13.03 3.47 5.07
C ALA A 86 -11.75 2.97 5.77
N ARG A 87 -10.67 2.71 5.03
CA ARG A 87 -9.41 2.12 5.53
C ARG A 87 -8.18 2.91 5.11
N LEU A 88 -8.37 4.12 4.59
CA LEU A 88 -7.30 4.95 4.02
C LEU A 88 -6.19 5.23 5.05
N GLN A 89 -6.56 5.50 6.29
CA GLN A 89 -5.60 5.73 7.37
C GLN A 89 -4.73 4.49 7.65
N GLN A 90 -5.31 3.29 7.66
CA GLN A 90 -4.56 2.04 7.85
C GLN A 90 -3.63 1.76 6.66
N LEU A 91 -4.08 2.08 5.44
CA LEU A 91 -3.26 1.98 4.23
C LEU A 91 -2.08 2.95 4.25
N LEU A 92 -2.27 4.18 4.73
CA LEU A 92 -1.20 5.18 4.80
C LEU A 92 -0.16 4.83 5.87
N VAL A 93 -0.59 4.33 7.03
CA VAL A 93 0.34 3.87 8.09
C VAL A 93 1.17 2.68 7.61
N GLY A 94 0.56 1.72 6.91
CA GLY A 94 1.28 0.59 6.34
C GLY A 94 2.16 0.90 5.10
N LYS A 95 2.26 2.17 4.69
CA LYS A 95 3.14 2.65 3.62
C LYS A 95 4.21 3.63 4.13
N ALA A 96 4.15 4.02 5.40
CA ALA A 96 5.17 4.84 6.04
C ALA A 96 6.46 4.05 6.31
N THR A 97 6.41 2.72 6.21
CA THR A 97 7.57 1.86 6.13
C THR A 97 8.14 1.88 4.70
N PRO A 98 9.42 2.22 4.51
CA PRO A 98 10.02 2.35 3.20
C PRO A 98 9.95 1.03 2.42
N PRO A 99 9.72 1.09 1.09
CA PRO A 99 9.71 -0.10 0.25
C PRO A 99 11.10 -0.76 0.31
N VAL A 100 11.12 -1.98 0.84
CA VAL A 100 12.29 -2.87 0.77
C VAL A 100 12.68 -3.01 -0.72
N PRO A 101 13.95 -2.76 -1.09
CA PRO A 101 14.51 -3.26 -2.35
C PRO A 101 14.67 -4.77 -2.22
N SER A 102 13.60 -5.52 -2.41
CA SER A 102 13.72 -6.92 -2.80
C SER A 102 13.89 -6.92 -4.31
N ASP A 103 14.91 -7.62 -4.81
CA ASP A 103 15.24 -7.85 -6.23
C ASP A 103 16.41 -7.02 -6.81
N ILE A 104 17.52 -6.86 -6.06
CA ILE A 104 18.83 -6.83 -6.71
C ILE A 104 19.32 -8.29 -6.76
N PRO A 105 19.34 -8.94 -7.95
CA PRO A 105 20.00 -10.23 -8.08
C PRO A 105 21.48 -10.01 -7.73
N LYS A 106 21.97 -10.74 -6.74
CA LYS A 106 23.41 -10.84 -6.50
C LYS A 106 24.02 -11.40 -7.79
N SER A 107 24.76 -10.57 -8.51
CA SER A 107 25.67 -11.04 -9.53
C SER A 107 26.77 -11.83 -8.83
N ASP A 108 26.63 -13.15 -8.81
CA ASP A 108 27.72 -14.04 -8.46
C ASP A 108 28.87 -13.82 -9.45
N LYS A 109 30.05 -13.59 -8.90
CA LYS A 109 31.31 -13.36 -9.58
C LYS A 109 32.04 -14.68 -9.81
#